data_AF-A0AAN8G8F3-F1
#
_entry.id   AF-A0AAN8G8F3-F1
#
_cell.length_a   1.000
_cell.length_b   1.000
_cell.length_c   1.000
_cell.angle_alpha   90.00
_cell.angle_beta   90.00
_cell.angle_gamma   90.00
#
_symmetry.space_group_name_H-M   'P 1'
#
loop_
_entity.id
_entity.type
_entity.pdbx_description
1 polymer ?
#
loop_
_entity_poly.entity_id
_entity_poly.type
_entity_poly.pdbx_seq_one_letter_code
_entity_poly.pdbx_strand_id
1 'polypeptide(L)' 'MVTNRSGERSFSALARIKNHLRSTMGQDCMESLALLCVEANLLDSINLDEIIKTFARRKARKEHIV' A
#
# COMPACT_ATOMS: atom_id res chain seq x y z
N MET A 1 6.67 -29.57 22.64
CA MET A 1 6.79 -28.16 22.23
C MET A 1 6.60 -28.10 20.72
N VAL A 2 5.38 -27.77 20.25
CA VAL A 2 5.07 -27.72 18.82
C VAL A 2 5.66 -26.41 18.29
N THR A 3 6.80 -26.50 17.61
CA THR A 3 7.39 -25.33 16.94
C THR A 3 6.51 -25.00 15.74
N ASN A 4 5.85 -23.84 15.77
CA ASN A 4 5.01 -23.36 14.68
C ASN A 4 5.89 -22.87 13.52
N ARG A 5 6.55 -23.83 12.86
CA ARG A 5 7.46 -23.62 11.71
C ARG A 5 6.77 -22.94 10.53
N SER A 6 5.43 -23.00 10.48
CA SER A 6 4.60 -22.27 9.52
C SER A 6 4.52 -20.78 9.90
N GLY A 7 4.20 -20.48 11.16
CA GLY A 7 4.21 -19.11 11.68
C GLY A 7 5.56 -18.43 11.52
N GLU A 8 6.66 -19.08 11.91
CA GLU A 8 8.02 -18.55 11.74
C GLU A 8 8.36 -18.26 10.27
N ARG A 9 7.95 -19.13 9.34
CA ARG A 9 8.12 -18.90 7.90
C ARG A 9 7.30 -17.72 7.40
N SER A 10 6.04 -17.59 7.82
CA SER A 10 5.17 -16.47 7.46
C SER A 10 5.70 -15.13 7.99
N PHE A 11 6.17 -15.08 9.23
CA PHE A 11 6.78 -13.89 9.80
C PHE A 11 8.12 -13.54 9.14
N SER A 12 8.93 -14.54 8.78
CA SER A 12 10.17 -14.32 8.03
C SER A 12 9.90 -13.74 6.63
N ALA A 13 8.86 -14.23 5.94
CA ALA A 13 8.43 -13.68 4.67
C ALA A 13 7.93 -12.23 4.80
N LEU A 14 7.09 -11.95 5.80
CA LEU A 14 6.62 -10.59 6.12
C LEU A 14 7.78 -9.64 6.42
N ALA A 15 8.80 -10.09 7.16
CA ALA A 15 9.98 -9.28 7.47
C ALA A 15 10.77 -8.89 6.20
N ARG A 16 10.91 -9.81 5.24
CA ARG A 16 11.56 -9.53 3.94
C ARG A 16 10.74 -8.55 3.10
N ILE A 17 9.43 -8.75 3.02
CA ILE A 17 8.51 -7.85 2.30
C ILE A 17 8.57 -6.45 2.92
N LYS A 18 8.48 -6.36 4.25
CA LYS A 18 8.57 -5.09 4.98
C LYS A 18 9.88 -4.36 4.73
N ASN A 19 11.02 -5.07 4.71
CA ASN A 19 12.32 -4.44 4.46
C ASN A 19 12.47 -3.96 3.01
N HIS A 20 12.00 -4.74 2.03
CA HIS A 20 12.06 -4.37 0.62
C HIS A 20 11.11 -3.21 0.28
N LEU A 21 9.91 -3.19 0.88
CA LEU A 21 8.98 -2.09 0.72
C LEU A 21 9.47 -0.85 1.48
N ARG A 22 10.09 -0.98 2.67
CA ARG A 22 10.60 0.18 3.42
C ARG A 22 11.73 0.95 2.74
N SER A 23 12.49 0.32 1.84
CA SER A 23 13.48 1.01 1.00
C SER A 23 12.84 1.76 -0.20
N THR A 24 11.58 1.48 -0.52
CA THR A 24 10.90 1.93 -1.75
C THR A 24 9.63 2.75 -1.48
N MET A 25 9.01 2.54 -0.32
CA MET A 25 7.76 3.12 0.18
C MET A 25 7.97 3.46 1.66
N GLY A 26 7.74 4.72 2.05
CA GLY A 26 7.85 5.15 3.44
C GLY A 26 6.83 4.44 4.35
N GLN A 27 7.06 4.52 5.67
CA GLN A 27 6.19 3.91 6.69
C GLN A 27 4.72 4.32 6.50
N ASP A 28 4.47 5.61 6.26
CA ASP A 28 3.12 6.16 6.07
C ASP A 28 2.40 5.56 4.86
N CYS A 29 3.15 5.26 3.79
CA CYS A 29 2.60 4.67 2.57
C CYS A 29 2.26 3.19 2.77
N MET A 30 3.11 2.47 3.53
CA MET A 30 2.84 1.08 3.89
C MET A 30 1.62 0.95 4.80
N GLU A 31 1.48 1.85 5.79
CA GLU A 31 0.33 1.88 6.69
C GLU A 31 -0.97 2.21 5.94
N SER A 32 -0.94 3.22 5.07
CA SER A 32 -2.07 3.57 4.21
C SER A 32 -2.49 2.40 3.31
N LEU A 33 -1.53 1.66 2.75
CA LEU A 33 -1.81 0.50 1.92
C LEU A 33 -2.42 -0.66 2.73
N ALA A 34 -1.91 -0.92 3.93
CA ALA A 34 -2.47 -1.94 4.83
C ALA A 34 -3.93 -1.63 5.18
N LEU A 35 -4.24 -0.36 5.47
CA LEU A 35 -5.61 0.09 5.70
C LEU A 35 -6.51 -0.15 4.49
N LEU A 36 -6.05 0.21 3.28
CA LEU A 36 -6.78 -0.05 2.03
C LEU A 36 -7.02 -1.54 1.78
N CYS A 37 -6.06 -2.41 2.11
CA CYS A 37 -6.22 -3.86 2.00
C CYS A 37 -7.28 -4.41 2.97
N VAL A 38 -7.36 -3.89 4.19
CA VAL A 38 -8.39 -4.29 5.17
C VAL A 38 -9.76 -3.81 4.72
N GLU A 39 -9.83 -2.60 4.18
CA GLU A 39 -11.06 -1.96 3.69
C GLU A 39 -11.37 -2.30 2.21
N ALA A 40 -10.82 -3.38 1.67
CA ALA A 40 -10.96 -3.71 0.24
C ALA A 40 -12.43 -3.83 -0.21
N ASN A 41 -13.29 -4.40 0.64
CA ASN A 41 -14.73 -4.53 0.34
C ASN A 41 -15.45 -3.17 0.27
N LEU A 42 -15.03 -2.21 1.10
CA LEU A 42 -15.55 -0.84 1.01
C LEU A 42 -15.05 -0.18 -0.27
N LEU A 43 -13.81 -0.46 -0.65
CA LEU A 43 -13.17 0.06 -1.85
C LEU A 43 -13.88 -0.38 -3.14
N ASP A 44 -14.44 -1.59 -3.18
CA ASP A 44 -15.26 -2.08 -4.30
C ASP A 44 -16.53 -1.25 -4.53
N SER A 45 -17.04 -0.58 -3.49
CA SER A 45 -18.20 0.32 -3.60
C SER A 45 -17.83 1.73 -4.09
N ILE A 46 -16.54 2.05 -4.17
CA ILE A 46 -16.01 3.36 -4.52
C ILE A 46 -15.46 3.34 -5.95
N ASN A 47 -15.73 4.39 -6.73
CA ASN A 47 -15.19 4.51 -8.09
C ASN A 47 -13.70 4.92 -8.05
N LEU A 48 -12.82 3.93 -7.96
CA LEU A 48 -11.36 4.15 -7.96
C LEU A 48 -10.85 4.82 -9.23
N ASP A 49 -11.47 4.55 -10.39
CA ASP A 49 -11.06 5.18 -11.66
C ASP A 49 -11.24 6.70 -11.64
N GLU A 50 -12.31 7.20 -11.02
CA GLU A 50 -12.53 8.62 -10.86
C GLU A 50 -11.50 9.27 -9.92
N ILE A 51 -11.16 8.57 -8.83
CA ILE A 51 -10.15 9.01 -7.86
C ILE A 51 -8.78 9.09 -8.54
N ILE A 52 -8.39 8.06 -9.30
CA ILE A 52 -7.13 8.00 -10.05
C ILE A 52 -7.09 9.13 -11.08
N LYS A 53 -8.16 9.34 -11.86
CA LYS A 53 -8.26 10.44 -12.83
C LYS A 53 -8.11 11.80 -12.15
N THR A 54 -8.73 11.98 -10.98
CA THR A 54 -8.62 13.23 -10.21
C THR A 54 -7.19 13.47 -9.72
N PHE A 55 -6.53 12.43 -9.20
CA PHE A 55 -5.13 12.50 -8.77
C PHE A 55 -4.19 12.80 -9.95
N ALA A 56 -4.38 12.13 -11.08
CA ALA A 56 -3.62 12.35 -12.30
C ALA A 56 -3.78 13.80 -12.82
N ARG A 57 -5.02 14.31 -12.87
CA ARG A 57 -5.29 15.71 -13.25
C ARG A 57 -4.66 16.72 -12.28
N ARG A 58 -4.62 16.42 -10.97
CA ARG A 58 -3.95 17.29 -9.98
C ARG A 58 -2.43 17.28 -10.16
N LYS A 59 -1.84 16.11 -10.43
CA LYS A 59 -0.40 15.97 -10.68
C LYS A 59 0.04 16.63 -12.00
N ALA A 60 -0.78 16.51 -13.05
CA ALA A 60 -0.54 17.15 -14.35
C ALA A 60 -0.65 18.68 -14.28
N ARG A 61 -1.50 19.22 -13.40
CA ARG A 61 -1.64 20.66 -13.11
C ARG A 61 -0.51 21.26 -12.26
N LYS A 62 0.69 20.66 -12.26
CA LYS A 62 1.90 21.44 -11.99
C LYS A 62 2.19 22.29 -13.22
N GLU A 63 1.40 23.34 -13.39
CA GLU A 63 1.67 24.38 -14.39
C GLU A 63 3.12 24.84 -14.19
N HIS A 64 3.93 24.65 -15.22
CA HIS A 64 5.25 25.26 -15.29
C HIS A 64 5.02 26.76 -15.45
N ILE A 65 4.99 27.48 -14.33
CA ILE A 65 5.11 28.95 -14.33
C ILE A 65 6.51 29.23 -14.90
N VAL A 66 6.56 29.51 -16.20
CA VAL A 66 7.73 30.09 -16.89
C VAL A 66 7.90 31.52 -16.39
#